data_AF-A0A259CWG2-F1
#
_entry.id   AF-A0A259CWG2-F1
#
_cell.length_a   1.000
_cell.length_b   1.000
_cell.length_c   1.000
_cell.angle_alpha   90.00
_cell.angle_beta   90.00
_cell.angle_gamma   90.00
#
_symmetry.space_group_name_H-M   'P 1'
#
loop_
_entity.id
_entity.type
_entity.pdbx_description
1 polymer ?
#
loop_
_entity_poly.entity_id
_entity_poly.type
_entity_poly.pdbx_seq_one_letter_code
_entity_poly.pdbx_strand_id
1 'polypeptide(L)'
;MSGAPPPDGRLIGVFGASGFGREIMPIMLRQYSQAEPNSRFVFVERSGAPDQNGVPVLAETDFFACERPRSFVVAIADGRIRRHLHERAVQSGAQCLEVRSASAEV
;
A
#
# COMPACT_ATOMS: atom_id res chain seq x y z
N MET A 1 22.90 6.81 8.80
CA MET A 1 23.26 5.40 8.50
C MET A 1 22.13 4.82 7.67
N SER A 2 22.34 4.67 6.36
CA SER A 2 21.34 4.11 5.45
C SER A 2 21.55 2.60 5.42
N GLY A 3 20.90 1.89 6.35
CA GLY A 3 20.79 0.44 6.28
C GLY A 3 19.60 0.13 5.40
N ALA A 4 19.80 -0.59 4.29
CA ALA A 4 18.68 -1.18 3.57
C ALA A 4 17.86 -2.01 4.57
N PRO A 5 16.53 -1.85 4.65
CA PRO A 5 15.72 -2.61 5.59
C PRO A 5 15.95 -4.10 5.33
N PRO A 6 16.04 -4.93 6.38
CA PRO A 6 16.29 -6.36 6.24
C PRO A 6 15.25 -7.01 5.29
N PRO A 7 15.61 -8.12 4.63
CA PRO A 7 14.77 -8.78 3.63
C PRO A 7 13.39 -9.18 4.16
N ASP A 8 13.27 -9.28 5.48
CA ASP A 8 12.11 -9.78 6.24
C ASP A 8 10.92 -8.79 6.30
N GLY A 9 11.10 -7.55 5.83
CA GLY A 9 10.01 -6.57 5.78
C GLY A 9 8.98 -6.85 4.68
N ARG A 10 7.73 -6.46 4.89
CA ARG A 10 6.68 -6.55 3.88
C ARG A 10 6.68 -5.32 2.98
N LEU A 11 6.15 -5.45 1.77
CA LEU A 11 5.79 -4.30 0.93
C LEU A 11 4.31 -3.98 1.14
N ILE A 12 4.01 -2.83 1.73
CA ILE A 12 2.65 -2.37 2.02
C ILE A 12 2.24 -1.32 0.99
N GLY A 13 1.31 -1.69 0.10
CA GLY A 13 0.85 -0.87 -1.01
C GLY A 13 -0.49 -0.19 -0.76
N VAL A 14 -0.58 1.10 -1.03
CA VAL A 14 -1.86 1.82 -1.12
C VAL A 14 -2.17 2.09 -2.59
N PHE A 15 -3.15 1.39 -3.16
CA PHE A 15 -3.57 1.61 -4.55
C PHE A 15 -4.31 2.94 -4.68
N GLY A 16 -3.80 3.81 -5.56
CA GLY A 16 -4.19 5.20 -5.69
C GLY A 16 -3.29 6.13 -4.87
N ALA A 17 -2.49 6.95 -5.55
CA ALA A 17 -1.59 7.96 -4.97
C ALA A 17 -2.21 9.37 -4.92
N SER A 18 -3.45 9.50 -5.41
CA SER A 18 -4.22 10.74 -5.45
C SER A 18 -5.40 10.71 -4.47
N GLY A 19 -5.93 11.89 -4.14
CA GLY A 19 -7.11 12.05 -3.28
C GLY A 19 -7.02 11.26 -1.98
N PHE A 20 -7.97 10.34 -1.77
CA PHE A 20 -8.11 9.52 -0.57
C PHE A 20 -6.88 8.67 -0.24
N GLY A 21 -6.09 8.26 -1.23
CA GLY A 21 -4.83 7.54 -1.00
C GLY A 21 -3.85 8.33 -0.14
N ARG A 22 -3.77 9.66 -0.35
CA ARG A 22 -2.90 10.55 0.43
C ARG A 22 -3.35 10.70 1.87
N GLU A 23 -4.64 10.49 2.14
CA GLU A 23 -5.21 10.51 3.50
C GLU A 23 -5.02 9.17 4.21
N ILE A 24 -5.04 8.06 3.46
CA ILE A 24 -4.83 6.71 3.98
C ILE A 24 -3.37 6.45 4.37
N MET A 25 -2.41 6.94 3.59
CA MET A 25 -0.99 6.67 3.84
C MET A 25 -0.52 7.09 5.24
N PRO A 26 -0.83 8.31 5.76
CA PRO A 26 -0.50 8.67 7.14
C PRO A 26 -1.19 7.81 8.21
N ILE A 27 -2.37 7.25 7.93
CA ILE A 27 -3.07 6.33 8.84
C ILE A 27 -2.30 5.00 8.88
N MET A 28 -1.93 4.47 7.71
CA MET A 28 -1.12 3.25 7.59
C MET A 28 0.23 3.36 8.29
N LEU A 29 0.94 4.47 8.07
CA LEU A 29 2.22 4.72 8.72
C LEU A 29 2.06 4.73 10.25
N ARG A 30 1.04 5.40 10.79
CA ARG A 30 0.80 5.41 12.24
C ARG A 30 0.44 4.05 12.82
N GLN A 31 -0.33 3.25 12.10
CA GLN A 31 -0.77 1.93 12.57
C GLN A 31 0.33 0.87 12.52
N TYR A 32 1.15 0.88 11.46
CA TYR A 32 2.02 -0.24 11.15
C TYR A 32 3.51 0.07 11.28
N SER A 33 3.97 1.33 11.22
CA SER A 33 5.42 1.61 11.21
C SER A 33 6.15 1.16 12.49
N GLN A 34 5.48 1.18 13.65
CA GLN A 34 6.08 0.74 14.91
C GLN A 34 6.05 -0.78 15.06
N ALA A 35 4.98 -1.43 14.60
CA ALA A 35 4.82 -2.89 14.69
C ALA A 35 5.60 -3.64 13.59
N GLU A 36 5.77 -3.01 12.43
CA GLU A 36 6.49 -3.53 11.27
C GLU A 36 7.59 -2.56 10.79
N PRO A 37 8.64 -2.30 11.61
CA PRO A 37 9.66 -1.30 11.30
C PRO A 37 10.49 -1.59 10.04
N ASN A 38 10.48 -2.85 9.58
CA ASN A 38 11.19 -3.27 8.38
C ASN A 38 10.31 -3.19 7.11
N SER A 39 9.01 -2.96 7.26
CA SER A 39 8.08 -2.89 6.14
C SER A 39 8.23 -1.57 5.38
N ARG A 40 8.11 -1.66 4.06
CA ARG A 40 8.19 -0.51 3.15
C ARG A 40 6.80 -0.13 2.69
N PHE A 41 6.46 1.15 2.85
CA PHE A 41 5.21 1.72 2.40
C PHE A 41 5.38 2.36 1.03
N VAL A 42 4.45 2.08 0.12
CA VAL A 42 4.45 2.61 -1.24
C VAL A 42 3.02 2.96 -1.67
N PHE A 43 2.91 3.93 -2.56
CA PHE A 43 1.72 4.04 -3.38
C PHE A 43 1.81 3.09 -4.58
N VAL A 44 0.66 2.64 -5.06
CA VAL A 44 0.56 1.81 -6.26
C VAL A 44 -0.35 2.50 -7.25
N GLU A 45 0.16 2.74 -8.45
CA GLU A 45 -0.56 3.36 -9.57
C GLU A 45 -0.48 2.45 -10.79
N ARG A 46 -1.40 2.64 -11.75
CA ARG A 46 -1.42 1.83 -12.99
C ARG A 46 -0.07 1.81 -13.69
N SER A 47 0.61 2.96 -13.69
CA SER A 47 1.96 3.14 -14.21
C SER A 47 2.80 3.85 -13.15
N GLY A 48 4.12 3.67 -13.19
CA GLY A 48 5.04 4.39 -12.32
C GLY A 48 4.83 5.91 -12.40
N ALA A 49 4.99 6.58 -11.26
CA ALA A 49 4.87 8.02 -11.12
C ALA A 49 5.96 8.55 -10.18
N PRO A 50 6.21 9.87 -10.15
CA PRO A 50 7.09 10.46 -9.15
C PRO A 50 6.57 10.24 -7.74
N ASP A 51 7.49 10.15 -6.78
CA ASP A 51 7.19 10.05 -5.36
C ASP A 51 6.16 11.09 -4.91
N GLN A 52 5.24 10.67 -4.04
CA GLN A 52 4.19 11.54 -3.49
C GLN A 52 4.46 11.75 -2.01
N ASN A 53 4.72 13.00 -1.60
CA ASN A 53 5.02 13.37 -0.21
C ASN A 53 6.17 12.54 0.40
N GLY A 54 7.20 12.22 -0.39
CA GLY A 54 8.34 11.40 0.04
C GLY A 54 8.04 9.91 0.14
N VAL A 55 6.87 9.46 -0.30
CA VAL A 55 6.52 8.04 -0.41
C VAL A 55 6.66 7.58 -1.86
N PRO A 56 7.41 6.50 -2.13
CA PRO A 56 7.59 5.98 -3.48
C PRO A 56 6.27 5.56 -4.13
N VAL A 57 6.15 5.76 -5.44
CA VAL A 57 5.04 5.23 -6.24
C VAL A 57 5.54 4.12 -7.15
N LEU A 58 4.96 2.93 -7.04
CA LEU A 58 5.24 1.79 -7.90
C LEU A 58 4.14 1.62 -8.95
N ALA A 59 4.53 1.08 -10.11
CA ALA A 59 3.54 0.55 -11.04
C ALA A 59 2.88 -0.70 -10.44
N GLU A 60 1.62 -0.93 -10.79
CA GLU A 60 0.89 -2.15 -10.42
C GLU A 60 1.67 -3.42 -10.76
N THR A 61 2.27 -3.48 -11.94
CA THR A 61 3.09 -4.61 -12.41
C THR A 61 4.27 -4.88 -11.49
N ASP A 62 4.94 -3.83 -11.02
CA ASP A 62 6.11 -3.95 -10.17
C ASP A 62 5.72 -4.41 -8.76
N PHE A 63 4.59 -3.89 -8.24
CA PHE A 63 4.02 -4.37 -6.99
C PHE A 63 3.62 -5.86 -7.09
N PHE A 64 3.03 -6.28 -8.21
CA PHE A 64 2.63 -7.68 -8.42
C PHE A 64 3.81 -8.62 -8.67
N ALA A 65 4.92 -8.13 -9.21
CA ALA A 65 6.13 -8.92 -9.45
C ALA A 65 7.05 -9.02 -8.23
N CYS A 66 6.84 -8.20 -7.18
CA CYS A 66 7.72 -8.22 -6.02
C CYS A 66 7.61 -9.55 -5.24
N GLU A 67 8.74 -10.20 -5.01
CA GLU A 67 8.83 -11.51 -4.34
C GLU A 67 8.65 -11.41 -2.81
N ARG A 68 8.76 -10.21 -2.25
CA ARG A 68 8.55 -9.99 -0.81
C ARG A 68 7.09 -10.25 -0.44
N PRO A 69 6.80 -10.62 0.82
CA PRO A 69 5.43 -10.62 1.31
C PRO A 69 4.80 -9.23 1.09
N ARG A 70 3.58 -9.23 0.55
CA ARG A 70 2.88 -8.00 0.17
C ARG A 70 1.58 -7.89 0.92
N SER A 71 1.28 -6.68 1.33
CA SER A 71 -0.01 -6.33 1.88
C SER A 71 -0.54 -5.08 1.21
N PHE A 72 -1.86 -4.90 1.13
CA PHE A 72 -2.41 -3.80 0.36
C PHE A 72 -3.73 -3.23 0.90
N VAL A 73 -4.00 -2.00 0.48
CA VAL A 73 -5.28 -1.30 0.63
C VAL A 73 -5.65 -0.67 -0.70
N VAL A 74 -6.94 -0.65 -1.06
CA VAL A 74 -7.40 0.02 -2.27
C VAL A 74 -8.11 1.32 -1.95
N ALA A 75 -7.41 2.44 -2.14
CA ALA A 75 -7.91 3.80 -1.87
C ALA A 75 -8.53 4.44 -3.13
N ILE A 76 -9.37 3.69 -3.83
CA ILE A 76 -10.07 4.14 -5.05
C ILE A 76 -11.58 4.22 -4.81
N ALA A 77 -12.17 5.38 -5.14
CA ALA A 77 -13.59 5.66 -4.95
C ALA A 77 -14.50 4.82 -5.86
N ASP A 78 -14.10 4.64 -7.13
CA ASP A 78 -14.84 3.82 -8.10
C ASP A 78 -14.89 2.35 -7.64
N GLY A 79 -16.10 1.85 -7.39
CA GLY A 79 -16.31 0.50 -6.86
C GLY A 79 -15.92 -0.63 -7.82
N ARG A 80 -16.02 -0.41 -9.13
CA ARG A 80 -15.63 -1.41 -10.14
C ARG A 80 -14.11 -1.52 -10.21
N ILE A 81 -13.42 -0.38 -10.30
CA ILE A 81 -11.95 -0.34 -10.28
C ILE A 81 -11.43 -0.90 -8.96
N ARG A 82 -12.02 -0.50 -7.83
CA ARG A 82 -11.64 -0.98 -6.50
C ARG A 82 -11.73 -2.50 -6.39
N ARG A 83 -12.86 -3.08 -6.81
CA ARG A 83 -13.07 -4.54 -6.80
C ARG A 83 -12.07 -5.26 -7.70
N HIS A 84 -11.86 -4.75 -8.92
CA HIS A 84 -10.93 -5.34 -9.87
C HIS A 84 -9.49 -5.36 -9.35
N LEU A 85 -9.02 -4.25 -8.77
CA LEU A 85 -7.68 -4.19 -8.16
C LEU A 85 -7.54 -5.10 -6.96
N HIS A 86 -8.57 -5.17 -6.11
CA HIS A 86 -8.59 -6.09 -4.98
C HIS A 86 -8.45 -7.55 -5.42
N GLU A 87 -9.24 -7.98 -6.41
CA GLU A 87 -9.18 -9.34 -6.96
C GLU A 87 -7.79 -9.64 -7.54
N ARG A 88 -7.21 -8.72 -8.33
CA ARG A 88 -5.86 -8.89 -8.88
C ARG A 88 -4.76 -8.97 -7.82
N ALA A 89 -4.83 -8.14 -6.78
CA ALA A 89 -3.85 -8.15 -5.70
C ALA A 89 -3.93 -9.44 -4.87
N VAL A 90 -5.14 -9.94 -4.59
CA VAL A 90 -5.31 -11.25 -3.93
C VAL A 90 -4.78 -12.38 -4.81
N GLN A 91 -5.08 -12.37 -6.11
CA GLN A 91 -4.59 -13.37 -7.06
C GLN A 91 -3.07 -13.35 -7.20
N SER A 92 -2.41 -12.20 -7.03
CA SER A 92 -0.94 -12.11 -7.01
C SER A 92 -0.30 -12.59 -5.71
N GLY A 93 -1.10 -13.02 -4.72
CA GLY A 93 -0.64 -13.48 -3.41
C GLY A 93 -0.46 -12.37 -2.36
N ALA A 94 -0.93 -11.15 -2.63
CA ALA A 94 -0.90 -10.06 -1.64
C ALA A 94 -2.08 -10.17 -0.66
N GLN A 95 -1.85 -9.78 0.60
CA GLN A 95 -2.85 -9.82 1.67
C GLN A 95 -3.55 -8.47 1.84
N CYS A 96 -4.87 -8.45 1.84
CA CYS A 96 -5.63 -7.22 2.10
C CYS A 96 -5.48 -6.81 3.57
N LEU A 97 -5.18 -5.52 3.82
CA LEU A 97 -5.18 -4.94 5.16
C LEU A 97 -6.50 -4.24 5.42
N GLU A 98 -7.02 -4.40 6.63
CA GLU A 98 -8.10 -3.56 7.12
C GLU A 98 -7.56 -2.20 7.54
N VAL A 99 -8.03 -1.13 6.89
CA VAL A 99 -7.81 0.22 7.41
C VAL A 99 -8.93 0.57 8.37
N ARG A 100 -8.60 0.62 9.65
CA ARG A 100 -9.52 1.11 10.68
C ARG A 100 -9.27 2.60 10.88
N SER A 101 -10.25 3.44 10.56
CA SER A 101 -10.24 4.83 11.01
C SER A 101 -10.58 4.86 12.51
N ALA A 102 -9.96 5.76 13.28
CA ALA A 102 -10.25 5.92 14.70
C ALA A 102 -11.65 6.50 14.99
N SER A 103 -12.48 6.72 13.96
CA SER A 103 -13.82 7.30 14.08
C SER A 103 -14.88 6.44 13.39
N ALA A 104 -14.83 5.13 13.63
CA ALA A 104 -15.95 4.23 13.39
C ALA A 104 -16.39 3.62 14.73
N GLU A 105 -16.92 4.47 15.61
CA GLU A 105 -17.89 4.01 16.60
C GLU A 105 -19.19 3.75 15.84
N VAL A 106 -19.66 2.51 15.86
CA VAL A 106 -21.06 2.15 15.58
C VAL A 106 -21.71 1.89 16.93
#